data_AF-R9P871-F1
#
_entry.id   AF-R9P871-F1
#
_cell.length_a   1.000
_cell.length_b   1.000
_cell.length_c   1.000
_cell.angle_alpha   90.00
_cell.angle_beta   90.00
_cell.angle_gamma   90.00
#
_symmetry.space_group_name_H-M   'P 1'
#
loop_
_entity.id
_entity.type
_entity.pdbx_description
1 polymer ?
#
loop_
_entity_poly.entity_id
_entity_poly.type
_entity_poly.pdbx_seq_one_letter_code
_entity_poly.pdbx_strand_id
1 'polypeptide(L)'
;MEDTTSAKRAGSAADTEEDFSTVPTTTAASESGFEDLAISETDSNVRVAASNDTDTTSSPSGVNEAVPAAASARTPAEPASHTRADSTSLSTSSSGLVLFDLTDKPNGTACFSPHTVKTLLDLKLLNVGYERQRLTFVQVRNDLASRIADNVTVPALELSDGSHIVDSWNIAEYLERRHPDGHKLFGDSATKRLAAMLNQFGKTVLAPHIGPLAQKGVHGMLDEESKSYFAEVKIGKQRWAKVSNMGREERETHVQQAVAKLEVINAMLTCEGTDSTSGGGSASLIGASGGNGRSASRSRQPVWLAGGEQPTHADFVLFGWYVFTRAAGEKVAKEIWFAHKPIGRWVQAMLEWSGELAHDFV
;
A
#
# COMPACT_ATOMS: atom_id res chain seq x y z
N MET A 1 36.44 18.56 -56.45
CA MET A 1 35.84 17.37 -55.84
C MET A 1 36.93 16.33 -55.76
N GLU A 2 37.56 15.99 -54.65
CA GLU A 2 37.64 16.51 -53.29
C GLU A 2 38.90 15.81 -52.71
N ASP A 3 39.70 16.55 -51.96
CA ASP A 3 41.05 16.20 -51.54
C ASP A 3 41.11 15.17 -50.40
N THR A 4 42.14 14.33 -50.46
CA THR A 4 42.68 13.54 -49.33
C THR A 4 43.49 14.42 -48.38
N THR A 5 43.35 14.22 -47.05
CA THR A 5 44.47 13.93 -46.10
C THR A 5 44.03 14.00 -44.62
N SER A 6 44.54 13.07 -43.83
CA SER A 6 44.56 13.11 -42.35
C SER A 6 45.77 13.88 -41.84
N ALA A 7 45.64 14.64 -40.73
CA ALA A 7 46.57 14.58 -39.58
C ALA A 7 46.32 15.65 -38.48
N LYS A 8 46.40 15.16 -37.23
CA LYS A 8 47.03 15.75 -36.02
C LYS A 8 46.36 16.88 -35.20
N ARG A 9 46.87 16.92 -33.96
CA ARG A 9 46.33 17.30 -32.64
C ARG A 9 47.17 18.48 -32.06
N ALA A 10 46.64 19.10 -30.99
CA ALA A 10 47.23 20.11 -30.07
C ALA A 10 47.10 21.57 -30.54
N GLY A 11 46.85 22.61 -29.72
CA GLY A 11 46.68 22.76 -28.27
C GLY A 11 46.95 24.23 -27.87
N SER A 12 46.27 24.70 -26.80
CA SER A 12 46.68 25.76 -25.85
C SER A 12 46.45 27.28 -26.12
N ALA A 13 45.84 27.92 -25.10
CA ALA A 13 46.06 29.27 -24.50
C ALA A 13 45.73 30.55 -25.34
N ALA A 14 45.26 31.70 -24.83
CA ALA A 14 44.86 32.20 -23.49
C ALA A 14 44.09 33.55 -23.61
N ASP A 15 43.31 33.87 -22.56
CA ASP A 15 43.00 35.16 -21.89
C ASP A 15 42.37 36.41 -22.58
N THR A 16 41.18 36.81 -22.09
CA THR A 16 40.80 38.07 -21.37
C THR A 16 39.26 38.13 -21.25
N GLU A 17 38.63 37.94 -20.07
CA GLU A 17 38.19 38.96 -19.07
C GLU A 17 37.34 40.11 -19.68
N GLU A 18 36.12 40.50 -19.28
CA GLU A 18 35.16 40.27 -18.18
C GLU A 18 33.73 40.61 -18.71
N ASP A 19 32.66 39.97 -18.25
CA ASP A 19 31.46 40.70 -17.77
C ASP A 19 30.55 39.79 -16.91
N PHE A 20 29.92 40.41 -15.93
CA PHE A 20 29.24 39.84 -14.78
C PHE A 20 27.88 39.19 -15.08
N SER A 21 27.54 38.24 -14.21
CA SER A 21 26.18 37.87 -13.78
C SER A 21 25.34 37.00 -14.72
N THR A 22 25.32 35.68 -14.44
CA THR A 22 24.11 34.96 -14.04
C THR A 22 24.43 33.49 -13.70
N VAL A 23 23.77 33.00 -12.65
CA VAL A 23 23.94 31.70 -11.99
C VAL A 23 23.84 30.51 -12.96
N PRO A 24 24.77 29.54 -12.98
CA PRO A 24 24.57 28.32 -13.74
C PRO A 24 23.86 27.26 -12.90
N THR A 25 22.64 26.95 -13.32
CA THR A 25 21.92 25.70 -13.08
C THR A 25 22.83 24.52 -13.44
N THR A 26 23.25 23.73 -12.45
CA THR A 26 23.87 22.44 -12.72
C THR A 26 22.77 21.43 -13.03
N THR A 27 22.65 21.11 -14.31
CA THR A 27 21.86 19.99 -14.82
C THR A 27 22.64 18.71 -14.49
N ALA A 28 22.39 18.12 -13.32
CA ALA A 28 22.77 16.75 -13.05
C ALA A 28 21.71 15.83 -13.68
N ALA A 29 22.11 15.06 -14.68
CA ALA A 29 21.31 13.97 -15.22
C ALA A 29 20.99 12.98 -14.09
N SER A 30 19.76 13.01 -13.61
CA SER A 30 19.25 12.07 -12.61
C SER A 30 18.69 10.85 -13.34
N GLU A 31 19.52 9.83 -13.51
CA GLU A 31 19.05 8.46 -13.75
C GLU A 31 18.34 7.96 -12.48
N SER A 32 17.09 8.38 -12.29
CA SER A 32 16.21 7.87 -11.25
C SER A 32 15.08 7.06 -11.87
N GLY A 33 15.44 5.92 -12.48
CA GLY A 33 14.52 4.88 -12.94
C GLY A 33 13.90 4.10 -11.77
N PHE A 34 13.24 4.81 -10.85
CA PHE A 34 12.57 4.24 -9.68
C PHE A 34 11.08 3.98 -9.92
N GLU A 35 10.54 4.40 -11.07
CA GLU A 35 9.10 4.31 -11.39
C GLU A 35 8.56 2.88 -11.49
N ASP A 36 9.40 1.85 -11.63
CA ASP A 36 8.93 0.52 -12.04
C ASP A 36 8.68 -0.49 -10.89
N LEU A 37 8.94 -0.11 -9.63
CA LEU A 37 8.51 -0.94 -8.47
C LEU A 37 7.13 -0.59 -7.95
N ALA A 38 6.77 0.68 -8.07
CA ALA A 38 5.42 1.15 -7.87
C ALA A 38 4.83 1.30 -9.26
N ILE A 39 4.23 0.26 -9.81
CA ILE A 39 3.27 0.48 -10.91
C ILE A 39 2.33 1.55 -10.38
N SER A 40 2.35 2.70 -11.05
CA SER A 40 1.48 3.85 -10.88
C SER A 40 0.10 3.40 -10.41
N GLU A 41 -0.20 3.58 -9.11
CA GLU A 41 -1.57 3.55 -8.58
C GLU A 41 -2.41 4.67 -9.25
N THR A 42 -1.77 5.57 -10.00
CA THR A 42 -2.34 6.79 -10.59
C THR A 42 -2.98 6.62 -11.96
N ASP A 43 -2.89 5.46 -12.64
CA ASP A 43 -3.44 5.27 -14.01
C ASP A 43 -4.67 4.35 -14.10
N SER A 44 -5.47 4.23 -13.04
CA SER A 44 -6.66 3.36 -13.10
C SER A 44 -7.90 4.00 -12.48
N ASN A 45 -8.32 5.13 -13.05
CA ASN A 45 -9.70 5.61 -12.89
C ASN A 45 -10.62 4.89 -13.88
N VAL A 46 -10.80 3.57 -13.72
CA VAL A 46 -11.77 2.84 -14.53
C VAL A 46 -12.83 2.25 -13.61
N ARG A 47 -13.98 2.92 -13.55
CA ARG A 47 -15.23 2.29 -13.15
C ARG A 47 -15.83 1.70 -14.43
N VAL A 48 -15.56 0.42 -14.71
CA VAL A 48 -16.21 -0.27 -15.83
C VAL A 48 -17.63 -0.61 -15.39
N ALA A 49 -18.61 0.12 -15.91
CA ALA A 49 -20.00 -0.33 -15.90
C ALA A 49 -20.26 -1.12 -17.19
N ALA A 50 -20.96 -2.25 -17.11
CA ALA A 50 -21.41 -2.96 -18.30
C ALA A 50 -22.57 -2.17 -18.94
N SER A 51 -22.35 -1.60 -20.13
CA SER A 51 -23.41 -1.02 -20.96
C SER A 51 -23.58 -1.83 -22.25
N ASN A 52 -24.77 -2.39 -22.45
CA ASN A 52 -25.24 -2.84 -23.75
C ASN A 52 -25.85 -1.64 -24.48
N ASP A 53 -25.28 -1.27 -25.63
CA ASP A 53 -25.85 -0.30 -26.55
C ASP A 53 -26.91 -0.93 -27.47
N THR A 54 -27.98 -0.20 -27.74
CA THR A 54 -28.53 -0.15 -29.09
C THR A 54 -29.11 1.25 -29.38
N ASP A 55 -28.80 1.69 -30.59
CA ASP A 55 -28.77 3.04 -31.15
C ASP A 55 -30.16 3.60 -31.53
N THR A 56 -30.38 4.92 -31.39
CA THR A 56 -30.96 5.81 -32.45
C THR A 56 -31.12 7.28 -32.01
N THR A 57 -30.91 8.16 -33.00
CA THR A 57 -30.76 9.64 -33.01
C THR A 57 -32.02 10.50 -32.76
N SER A 58 -31.87 11.65 -32.09
CA SER A 58 -32.23 13.04 -32.53
C SER A 58 -32.52 14.02 -31.36
N SER A 59 -32.11 15.28 -31.50
CA SER A 59 -32.23 16.41 -30.53
C SER A 59 -33.35 17.40 -30.91
N PRO A 60 -33.58 18.53 -30.19
CA PRO A 60 -33.94 18.73 -28.78
C PRO A 60 -35.17 19.67 -28.57
N SER A 61 -35.82 19.68 -27.40
CA SER A 61 -36.47 20.87 -26.77
C SER A 61 -37.31 20.52 -25.53
N GLY A 62 -37.36 21.43 -24.54
CA GLY A 62 -38.60 21.73 -23.78
C GLY A 62 -38.79 21.19 -22.34
N VAL A 63 -38.30 21.95 -21.36
CA VAL A 63 -38.94 22.41 -20.08
C VAL A 63 -39.96 21.53 -19.30
N ASN A 64 -39.61 21.34 -18.01
CA ASN A 64 -40.41 21.12 -16.77
C ASN A 64 -41.30 19.88 -16.52
N GLU A 65 -41.07 19.35 -15.30
CA GLU A 65 -42.06 18.96 -14.27
C GLU A 65 -42.25 17.47 -13.92
N ALA A 66 -42.19 17.25 -12.59
CA ALA A 66 -42.80 16.19 -11.77
C ALA A 66 -42.35 14.72 -11.91
N VAL A 67 -41.69 14.26 -10.85
CA VAL A 67 -41.53 12.86 -10.42
C VAL A 67 -42.90 12.22 -10.15
N PRO A 68 -43.08 10.93 -10.51
CA PRO A 68 -43.89 10.04 -9.69
C PRO A 68 -43.17 8.73 -9.28
N ALA A 69 -43.79 8.11 -8.28
CA ALA A 69 -43.29 7.14 -7.32
C ALA A 69 -42.72 5.81 -7.84
N ALA A 70 -41.92 5.20 -6.95
CA ALA A 70 -41.36 3.86 -7.05
C ALA A 70 -42.45 2.77 -7.19
N ALA A 71 -42.18 1.77 -8.04
CA ALA A 71 -43.00 0.57 -8.17
C ALA A 71 -42.17 -0.71 -8.01
N SER A 72 -42.58 -1.47 -7.00
CA SER A 72 -42.43 -2.88 -6.60
C SER A 72 -41.33 -3.79 -7.14
N ALA A 73 -40.71 -4.45 -6.15
CA ALA A 73 -39.84 -5.62 -6.25
C ALA A 73 -40.42 -6.78 -7.08
N ARG A 74 -39.59 -7.40 -7.92
CA ARG A 74 -39.83 -8.72 -8.50
C ARG A 74 -38.92 -9.74 -7.82
N THR A 75 -39.54 -10.81 -7.34
CA THR A 75 -38.93 -12.04 -6.80
C THR A 75 -38.38 -12.93 -7.93
N PRO A 76 -37.44 -13.85 -7.66
CA PRO A 76 -36.45 -14.32 -8.62
C PRO A 76 -36.89 -15.55 -9.41
N ALA A 77 -36.33 -15.70 -10.62
CA ALA A 77 -36.34 -16.93 -11.38
C ALA A 77 -34.88 -17.40 -11.61
N GLU A 78 -34.53 -18.54 -11.02
CA GLU A 78 -33.41 -19.41 -11.45
C GLU A 78 -33.85 -20.22 -12.70
N PRO A 79 -32.97 -20.96 -13.44
CA PRO A 79 -31.62 -21.44 -13.06
C PRO A 79 -30.52 -21.36 -14.15
N ALA A 80 -29.25 -21.53 -13.77
CA ALA A 80 -28.29 -22.36 -14.51
C ALA A 80 -27.04 -22.68 -13.67
N SER A 81 -26.80 -23.98 -13.51
CA SER A 81 -25.71 -24.59 -12.75
C SER A 81 -24.35 -24.37 -13.43
N HIS A 82 -23.42 -23.69 -12.74
CA HIS A 82 -22.00 -23.84 -12.97
C HIS A 82 -21.35 -24.44 -11.71
N THR A 83 -20.70 -25.57 -11.90
CA THR A 83 -20.01 -26.38 -10.89
C THR A 83 -18.92 -25.58 -10.18
N ARG A 84 -19.17 -25.29 -8.90
CA ARG A 84 -18.26 -24.65 -7.94
C ARG A 84 -17.22 -25.69 -7.48
N ALA A 85 -15.96 -25.50 -7.85
CA ALA A 85 -14.86 -26.29 -7.32
C ALA A 85 -14.27 -25.59 -6.07
N ASP A 86 -14.31 -26.32 -4.97
CA ASP A 86 -13.55 -26.23 -3.70
C ASP A 86 -13.43 -24.87 -3.00
N SER A 87 -14.46 -24.62 -2.18
CA SER A 87 -14.55 -23.59 -1.16
C SER A 87 -14.02 -24.11 0.18
N THR A 88 -12.86 -23.61 0.62
CA THR A 88 -12.56 -23.47 2.05
C THR A 88 -12.58 -22.00 2.41
N SER A 89 -13.79 -21.46 2.54
CA SER A 89 -14.10 -20.15 3.10
C SER A 89 -15.03 -20.36 4.29
N LEU A 90 -14.66 -19.81 5.44
CA LEU A 90 -15.59 -19.66 6.56
C LEU A 90 -16.59 -18.53 6.19
N SER A 91 -17.78 -18.90 5.72
CA SER A 91 -18.93 -17.98 5.64
C SER A 91 -19.53 -17.79 7.03
N THR A 92 -19.98 -16.59 7.41
CA THR A 92 -21.43 -16.33 7.43
C THR A 92 -21.90 -14.89 7.15
N SER A 93 -21.07 -13.94 6.67
CA SER A 93 -21.57 -12.60 6.29
C SER A 93 -20.73 -11.92 5.20
N SER A 94 -20.56 -12.53 4.03
CA SER A 94 -19.94 -11.78 2.91
C SER A 94 -20.84 -10.59 2.58
N SER A 95 -20.30 -9.38 2.60
CA SER A 95 -21.03 -8.15 2.21
C SER A 95 -21.28 -8.08 0.70
N GLY A 96 -21.30 -9.22 0.00
CA GLY A 96 -21.25 -9.31 -1.46
C GLY A 96 -19.92 -8.80 -2.03
N LEU A 97 -18.86 -8.76 -1.22
CA LEU A 97 -17.53 -8.27 -1.62
C LEU A 97 -16.59 -9.43 -1.91
N VAL A 98 -15.83 -9.34 -3.01
CA VAL A 98 -14.71 -10.25 -3.32
C VAL A 98 -13.41 -9.44 -3.38
N LEU A 99 -12.47 -9.76 -2.51
CA LEU A 99 -11.11 -9.22 -2.55
C LEU A 99 -10.22 -10.15 -3.37
N PHE A 100 -9.68 -9.63 -4.47
CA PHE A 100 -8.58 -10.26 -5.20
C PHE A 100 -7.24 -9.87 -4.58
N ASP A 101 -6.46 -10.89 -4.22
CA ASP A 101 -5.19 -10.79 -3.50
C ASP A 101 -4.10 -11.57 -4.24
N LEU A 102 -2.84 -11.33 -3.89
CA LEU A 102 -1.66 -12.00 -4.43
C LEU A 102 -1.17 -13.10 -3.48
N THR A 103 -0.84 -14.27 -4.03
CA THR A 103 -0.17 -15.37 -3.30
C THR A 103 1.03 -15.92 -4.07
N ASP A 104 1.80 -16.77 -3.40
CA ASP A 104 3.01 -17.42 -3.90
C ASP A 104 2.76 -18.44 -5.01
N LYS A 105 1.70 -19.25 -4.89
CA LYS A 105 1.39 -20.37 -5.79
C LYS A 105 -0.10 -20.71 -5.77
N PRO A 106 -0.62 -21.54 -6.69
CA PRO A 106 -2.02 -21.96 -6.66
C PRO A 106 -2.37 -22.61 -5.32
N ASN A 107 -3.50 -22.19 -4.72
CA ASN A 107 -3.95 -22.58 -3.38
C ASN A 107 -2.99 -22.23 -2.23
N GLY A 108 -2.01 -21.35 -2.48
CA GLY A 108 -1.14 -20.79 -1.46
C GLY A 108 -1.87 -19.78 -0.57
N THR A 109 -1.25 -19.47 0.56
CA THR A 109 -1.76 -18.47 1.52
C THR A 109 -0.74 -17.35 1.80
N ALA A 110 0.47 -17.44 1.25
CA ALA A 110 1.55 -16.52 1.55
C ALA A 110 1.23 -15.10 1.06
N CYS A 111 1.18 -14.15 1.98
CA CYS A 111 0.86 -12.77 1.73
C CYS A 111 2.11 -11.91 1.94
N PHE A 112 2.62 -11.35 0.84
CA PHE A 112 3.86 -10.57 0.83
C PHE A 112 3.71 -9.20 0.17
N SER A 113 2.60 -8.93 -0.52
CA SER A 113 2.39 -7.63 -1.16
C SER A 113 2.07 -6.57 -0.09
N PRO A 114 2.84 -5.47 0.01
CA PRO A 114 2.54 -4.39 0.95
C PRO A 114 1.17 -3.75 0.65
N HIS A 115 0.72 -3.79 -0.61
CA HIS A 115 -0.55 -3.19 -1.03
C HIS A 115 -1.75 -4.05 -0.64
N THR A 116 -1.64 -5.38 -0.69
CA THR A 116 -2.77 -6.24 -0.33
C THR A 116 -2.92 -6.36 1.18
N VAL A 117 -1.80 -6.37 1.92
CA VAL A 117 -1.78 -6.32 3.38
C VAL A 117 -2.58 -5.12 3.91
N LYS A 118 -2.38 -3.91 3.38
CA LYS A 118 -3.13 -2.75 3.89
C LYS A 118 -4.64 -2.88 3.70
N THR A 119 -5.11 -3.37 2.56
CA THR A 119 -6.56 -3.61 2.34
C THR A 119 -7.13 -4.72 3.22
N LEU A 120 -6.36 -5.79 3.48
CA LEU A 120 -6.78 -6.84 4.43
C LEU A 120 -6.98 -6.29 5.84
N LEU A 121 -6.08 -5.40 6.27
CA LEU A 121 -6.15 -4.76 7.59
C LEU A 121 -7.23 -3.69 7.66
N ASP A 122 -7.50 -2.95 6.58
CA ASP A 122 -8.64 -2.04 6.46
C ASP A 122 -9.97 -2.77 6.65
N LEU A 123 -10.17 -3.88 5.92
CA LEU A 123 -11.38 -4.70 6.02
C LEU A 123 -11.55 -5.29 7.43
N LYS A 124 -10.44 -5.68 8.08
CA LYS A 124 -10.44 -6.13 9.47
C LYS A 124 -10.83 -5.03 10.45
N LEU A 125 -10.23 -3.84 10.34
CA LEU A 125 -10.54 -2.70 11.22
C LEU A 125 -12.02 -2.34 11.17
N LEU A 126 -12.58 -2.34 9.96
CA LEU A 126 -13.99 -2.05 9.72
C LEU A 126 -14.92 -3.25 9.98
N ASN A 127 -14.37 -4.42 10.34
CA ASN A 127 -15.11 -5.66 10.54
C ASN A 127 -16.04 -6.03 9.37
N VAL A 128 -15.50 -5.95 8.15
CA VAL A 128 -16.23 -6.20 6.90
C VAL A 128 -16.00 -7.63 6.46
N GLY A 129 -17.08 -8.37 6.20
CA GLY A 129 -16.99 -9.70 5.61
C GLY A 129 -16.76 -9.64 4.10
N TYR A 130 -15.84 -10.46 3.60
CA TYR A 130 -15.48 -10.56 2.18
C TYR A 130 -15.09 -11.99 1.82
N GLU A 131 -15.22 -12.35 0.54
CA GLU A 131 -14.56 -13.52 -0.02
C GLU A 131 -13.14 -13.13 -0.46
N ARG A 132 -12.13 -13.92 -0.09
CA ARG A 132 -10.73 -13.66 -0.47
C ARG A 132 -10.29 -14.61 -1.58
N GLN A 133 -10.14 -14.10 -2.80
CA GLN A 133 -9.58 -14.84 -3.93
C GLN A 133 -8.09 -14.56 -4.05
N ARG A 134 -7.28 -15.56 -3.72
CA ARG A 134 -5.82 -15.48 -3.79
C ARG A 134 -5.34 -15.97 -5.15
N LEU A 135 -4.61 -15.13 -5.85
CA LEU A 135 -4.17 -15.35 -7.21
C LEU A 135 -2.64 -15.30 -7.29
N THR A 136 -2.03 -16.13 -8.13
CA THR A 136 -0.61 -15.98 -8.47
C THR A 136 -0.39 -14.78 -9.39
N PHE A 137 0.86 -14.38 -9.62
CA PHE A 137 1.16 -13.30 -10.58
C PHE A 137 0.59 -13.57 -11.97
N VAL A 138 0.68 -14.83 -12.42
CA VAL A 138 0.17 -15.25 -13.72
C VAL A 138 -1.35 -15.19 -13.76
N GLN A 139 -2.04 -15.67 -12.71
CA GLN A 139 -3.50 -15.60 -12.64
C GLN A 139 -4.00 -14.15 -12.59
N VAL A 140 -3.25 -13.23 -11.96
CA VAL A 140 -3.57 -11.79 -12.03
C VAL A 140 -3.46 -11.26 -13.46
N ARG A 141 -2.43 -11.68 -14.21
CA ARG A 141 -2.19 -11.21 -15.59
C ARG A 141 -3.06 -11.87 -16.65
N ASN A 142 -3.63 -13.03 -16.36
CA ASN A 142 -4.48 -13.77 -17.28
C ASN A 142 -5.94 -13.68 -16.81
N ASP A 143 -6.30 -14.45 -15.80
CA ASP A 143 -7.67 -14.65 -15.34
C ASP A 143 -8.29 -13.33 -14.88
N LEU A 144 -7.63 -12.58 -13.99
CA LEU A 144 -8.17 -11.32 -13.47
C LEU A 144 -8.19 -10.21 -14.53
N ALA A 145 -7.15 -10.13 -15.37
CA ALA A 145 -7.08 -9.16 -16.45
C ALA A 145 -8.24 -9.33 -17.45
N SER A 146 -8.59 -10.57 -17.78
CA SER A 146 -9.73 -10.87 -18.66
C SER A 146 -11.10 -10.47 -18.07
N ARG A 147 -11.18 -10.35 -16.74
CA ARG A 147 -12.41 -10.00 -16.01
C ARG A 147 -12.56 -8.50 -15.78
N ILE A 148 -11.46 -7.79 -15.52
CA ILE A 148 -11.49 -6.40 -15.06
C ILE A 148 -10.96 -5.46 -16.14
N ALA A 149 -9.67 -5.56 -16.45
CA ALA A 149 -8.98 -4.74 -17.45
C ALA A 149 -7.56 -5.27 -17.67
N ASP A 150 -6.99 -4.96 -18.83
CA ASP A 150 -5.56 -5.14 -19.09
C ASP A 150 -4.72 -4.46 -18.01
N ASN A 151 -3.59 -5.08 -17.65
CA ASN A 151 -2.64 -4.60 -16.65
C ASN A 151 -3.21 -4.39 -15.23
N VAL A 152 -4.40 -4.92 -14.90
CA VAL A 152 -4.97 -4.87 -13.55
C VAL A 152 -3.97 -5.28 -12.47
N THR A 153 -3.99 -4.55 -11.36
CA THR A 153 -3.17 -4.79 -10.17
C THR A 153 -4.05 -5.23 -9.01
N VAL A 154 -3.42 -5.90 -8.03
CA VAL A 154 -4.07 -6.27 -6.77
C VAL A 154 -3.47 -5.47 -5.61
N PRO A 155 -4.25 -5.09 -4.59
CA PRO A 155 -5.62 -5.52 -4.35
C PRO A 155 -6.63 -4.92 -5.33
N ALA A 156 -7.63 -5.72 -5.68
CA ALA A 156 -8.82 -5.29 -6.42
C ALA A 156 -10.05 -5.81 -5.68
N LEU A 157 -11.14 -5.05 -5.68
CA LEU A 157 -12.37 -5.36 -4.97
C LEU A 157 -13.52 -5.46 -5.96
N GLU A 158 -14.19 -6.61 -6.04
CA GLU A 158 -15.49 -6.75 -6.69
C GLU A 158 -16.59 -6.40 -5.69
N LEU A 159 -17.56 -5.62 -6.15
CA LEU A 159 -18.74 -5.21 -5.39
C LEU A 159 -19.94 -6.12 -5.70
N SER A 160 -20.99 -6.02 -4.89
CA SER A 160 -22.21 -6.83 -5.04
C SER A 160 -22.96 -6.60 -6.36
N ASP A 161 -22.75 -5.45 -7.01
CA ASP A 161 -23.31 -5.12 -8.32
C ASP A 161 -22.43 -5.60 -9.49
N GLY A 162 -21.35 -6.33 -9.20
CA GLY A 162 -20.39 -6.85 -10.18
C GLY A 162 -19.36 -5.82 -10.66
N SER A 163 -19.43 -4.56 -10.20
CA SER A 163 -18.41 -3.56 -10.53
C SER A 163 -17.13 -3.75 -9.71
N HIS A 164 -16.01 -3.28 -10.25
CA HIS A 164 -14.69 -3.42 -9.62
C HIS A 164 -14.10 -2.08 -9.17
N ILE A 165 -13.33 -2.14 -8.10
CA ILE A 165 -12.46 -1.05 -7.64
C ILE A 165 -11.05 -1.60 -7.59
N VAL A 166 -10.17 -0.99 -8.38
CA VAL A 166 -8.73 -1.27 -8.35
C VAL A 166 -8.02 -0.14 -7.62
N ASP A 167 -6.76 -0.39 -7.27
CA ASP A 167 -5.96 0.46 -6.39
C ASP A 167 -6.40 0.44 -4.92
N SER A 168 -5.43 0.16 -4.07
CA SER A 168 -5.61 0.03 -2.62
C SER A 168 -6.04 1.33 -1.93
N TRP A 169 -5.63 2.51 -2.42
CA TRP A 169 -6.05 3.79 -1.85
C TRP A 169 -7.51 4.09 -2.21
N ASN A 170 -7.89 3.85 -3.46
CA ASN A 170 -9.28 3.94 -3.92
C ASN A 170 -10.20 2.98 -3.16
N ILE A 171 -9.75 1.76 -2.89
CA ILE A 171 -10.48 0.80 -2.05
C ILE A 171 -10.65 1.36 -0.63
N ALA A 172 -9.59 1.88 0.01
CA ALA A 172 -9.69 2.48 1.33
C ALA A 172 -10.66 3.67 1.36
N GLU A 173 -10.65 4.54 0.35
CA GLU A 173 -11.62 5.64 0.23
C GLU A 173 -13.06 5.14 0.05
N TYR A 174 -13.26 4.08 -0.73
CA TYR A 174 -14.57 3.47 -0.89
C TYR A 174 -15.10 2.91 0.42
N LEU A 175 -14.27 2.16 1.14
CA LEU A 175 -14.61 1.56 2.43
C LEU A 175 -14.92 2.64 3.48
N GLU A 176 -14.08 3.67 3.63
CA GLU A 176 -14.33 4.78 4.55
C GLU A 176 -15.71 5.44 4.30
N ARG A 177 -16.09 5.66 3.03
CA ARG A 177 -17.35 6.32 2.68
C ARG A 177 -18.60 5.47 2.93
N ARG A 178 -18.46 4.14 2.99
CA ARG A 178 -19.59 3.19 2.97
C ARG A 178 -19.75 2.37 4.24
N HIS A 179 -18.90 2.60 5.24
CA HIS A 179 -19.03 2.01 6.57
C HIS A 179 -19.51 3.04 7.60
N PRO A 180 -20.83 3.19 7.78
CA PRO A 180 -21.39 3.97 8.87
C PRO A 180 -21.40 3.10 10.13
N ASP A 181 -20.44 3.36 11.03
CA ASP A 181 -20.48 3.16 12.50
C ASP A 181 -19.26 2.41 13.08
N GLY A 182 -18.74 2.97 14.18
CA GLY A 182 -17.70 2.37 15.04
C GLY A 182 -16.28 2.77 14.67
N HIS A 183 -15.73 2.19 13.59
CA HIS A 183 -14.32 2.34 13.21
C HIS A 183 -14.17 3.18 11.93
N LYS A 184 -13.10 3.98 11.86
CA LYS A 184 -12.74 4.78 10.68
C LYS A 184 -11.33 4.42 10.26
N LEU A 185 -11.10 4.26 8.97
CA LEU A 185 -9.76 3.99 8.42
C LEU A 185 -8.87 5.22 8.58
N PHE A 186 -9.43 6.40 8.30
CA PHE A 186 -8.68 7.65 8.37
C PHE A 186 -8.97 8.47 9.61
N GLY A 187 -10.11 8.29 10.29
CA GLY A 187 -10.49 9.08 11.45
C GLY A 187 -10.84 10.52 11.09
N ASP A 188 -9.81 11.38 10.98
CA ASP A 188 -9.90 12.80 10.65
C ASP A 188 -9.00 13.20 9.47
N SER A 189 -9.04 14.49 9.10
CA SER A 189 -8.26 14.98 7.97
C SER A 189 -6.74 14.94 8.19
N ALA A 190 -6.27 15.03 9.44
CA ALA A 190 -4.85 15.02 9.76
C ALA A 190 -4.28 13.60 9.61
N THR A 191 -4.98 12.62 10.16
CA THR A 191 -4.64 11.20 10.02
C THR A 191 -4.76 10.74 8.58
N LYS A 192 -5.75 11.22 7.79
CA LYS A 192 -5.79 10.97 6.34
C LYS A 192 -4.55 11.50 5.61
N ARG A 193 -4.11 12.72 5.93
CA ARG A 193 -2.89 13.31 5.34
C ARG A 193 -1.64 12.54 5.76
N LEU A 194 -1.58 12.08 7.00
CA LEU A 194 -0.51 11.22 7.49
C LEU A 194 -0.48 9.90 6.69
N ALA A 195 -1.63 9.26 6.51
CA ALA A 195 -1.72 8.04 5.72
C ALA A 195 -1.27 8.25 4.26
N ALA A 196 -1.66 9.35 3.63
CA ALA A 196 -1.22 9.71 2.28
C ALA A 196 0.31 9.91 2.22
N MET A 197 0.87 10.64 3.19
CA MET A 197 2.32 10.85 3.31
C MET A 197 3.05 9.52 3.48
N LEU A 198 2.58 8.65 4.36
CA LEU A 198 3.19 7.33 4.60
C LEU A 198 3.06 6.39 3.41
N ASN A 199 1.95 6.44 2.67
CA ASN A 199 1.78 5.69 1.42
C ASN A 199 2.84 6.11 0.40
N GLN A 200 3.13 7.40 0.28
CA GLN A 200 4.19 7.91 -0.59
C GLN A 200 5.59 7.59 -0.03
N PHE A 201 5.82 7.78 1.27
CA PHE A 201 7.08 7.49 1.95
C PHE A 201 7.50 6.03 1.77
N GLY A 202 6.56 5.10 1.91
CA GLY A 202 6.81 3.69 1.65
C GLY A 202 7.33 3.45 0.24
N LYS A 203 6.68 4.04 -0.77
CA LYS A 203 7.06 3.90 -2.18
C LYS A 203 8.39 4.58 -2.51
N THR A 204 8.63 5.81 -2.07
CA THR A 204 9.78 6.60 -2.55
C THR A 204 11.00 6.54 -1.64
N VAL A 205 10.81 6.18 -0.37
CA VAL A 205 11.87 6.18 0.64
C VAL A 205 12.22 4.77 1.11
N LEU A 206 11.23 3.92 1.38
CA LEU A 206 11.50 2.57 1.87
C LEU A 206 11.77 1.57 0.73
N ALA A 207 10.95 1.57 -0.32
CA ALA A 207 11.06 0.63 -1.43
C ALA A 207 12.46 0.57 -2.08
N PRO A 208 13.21 1.69 -2.24
CA PRO A 208 14.57 1.64 -2.80
C PRO A 208 15.55 0.80 -2.01
N HIS A 209 15.32 0.64 -0.71
CA HIS A 209 16.19 -0.09 0.19
C HIS A 209 15.63 -1.46 0.58
N ILE A 210 14.32 -1.59 0.75
CA ILE A 210 13.66 -2.86 1.09
C ILE A 210 13.51 -3.76 -0.14
N GLY A 211 13.12 -3.18 -1.29
CA GLY A 211 12.86 -3.93 -2.53
C GLY A 211 14.01 -4.86 -2.93
N PRO A 212 15.24 -4.36 -3.09
CA PRO A 212 16.36 -5.19 -3.50
C PRO A 212 16.70 -6.33 -2.50
N LEU A 213 16.35 -6.18 -1.22
CA LEU A 213 16.52 -7.21 -0.19
C LEU A 213 15.41 -8.28 -0.28
N ALA A 214 14.16 -7.87 -0.44
CA ALA A 214 12.99 -8.73 -0.41
C ALA A 214 12.75 -9.51 -1.71
N GLN A 215 13.06 -8.91 -2.87
CA GLN A 215 12.73 -9.45 -4.19
C GLN A 215 13.29 -10.86 -4.45
N LYS A 216 14.48 -11.18 -3.93
CA LYS A 216 15.05 -12.53 -4.06
C LYS A 216 14.26 -13.58 -3.29
N GLY A 217 13.78 -13.24 -2.10
CA GLY A 217 12.96 -14.16 -1.30
C GLY A 217 11.55 -14.30 -1.85
N VAL A 218 10.96 -13.21 -2.37
CA VAL A 218 9.70 -13.28 -3.15
C VAL A 218 9.87 -14.25 -4.30
N HIS A 219 10.84 -14.05 -5.18
CA HIS A 219 11.10 -15.01 -6.26
C HIS A 219 11.33 -16.45 -5.73
N GLY A 220 11.99 -16.61 -4.58
CA GLY A 220 12.24 -17.92 -3.99
C GLY A 220 10.98 -18.71 -3.60
N MET A 221 9.90 -18.03 -3.22
CA MET A 221 8.65 -18.66 -2.79
C MET A 221 7.63 -18.91 -3.92
N LEU A 222 7.75 -18.19 -5.04
CA LEU A 222 6.78 -18.27 -6.14
C LEU A 222 6.73 -19.66 -6.81
N ASP A 223 5.57 -20.00 -7.39
CA ASP A 223 5.47 -21.08 -8.37
C ASP A 223 6.35 -20.81 -9.62
N GLU A 224 6.67 -21.84 -10.40
CA GLU A 224 7.63 -21.74 -11.50
C GLU A 224 7.21 -20.75 -12.60
N GLU A 225 5.92 -20.66 -12.93
CA GLU A 225 5.44 -19.74 -13.96
C GLU A 225 5.51 -18.29 -13.45
N SER A 226 5.09 -18.08 -12.20
CA SER A 226 5.20 -16.79 -11.52
C SER A 226 6.65 -16.35 -11.31
N LYS A 227 7.60 -17.28 -11.08
CA LYS A 227 9.05 -16.97 -11.02
C LYS A 227 9.55 -16.40 -12.34
N SER A 228 9.25 -17.09 -13.45
CA SER A 228 9.61 -16.64 -14.79
C SER A 228 8.99 -15.29 -15.11
N TYR A 229 7.68 -15.13 -14.91
CA TYR A 229 7.01 -13.84 -15.09
C TYR A 229 7.65 -12.74 -14.23
N PHE A 230 7.93 -13.04 -12.96
CA PHE A 230 8.49 -12.07 -12.03
C PHE A 230 9.86 -11.57 -12.50
N ALA A 231 10.80 -12.49 -12.72
CA ALA A 231 12.17 -12.19 -13.10
C ALA A 231 12.29 -11.58 -14.50
N GLU A 232 11.49 -12.03 -15.46
CA GLU A 232 11.62 -11.63 -16.85
C GLU A 232 10.79 -10.40 -17.22
N VAL A 233 9.61 -10.24 -16.59
CA VAL A 233 8.63 -9.22 -16.95
C VAL A 233 8.37 -8.26 -15.80
N LYS A 234 7.94 -8.73 -14.63
CA LYS A 234 7.47 -7.86 -13.53
C LYS A 234 8.57 -6.92 -13.02
N ILE A 235 9.76 -7.45 -12.81
CA ILE A 235 10.92 -6.64 -12.39
C ILE A 235 11.95 -6.49 -13.51
N GLY A 236 11.89 -7.33 -14.55
CA GLY A 236 12.77 -7.30 -15.71
C GLY A 236 14.14 -7.97 -15.52
N LYS A 237 14.63 -8.61 -16.59
CA LYS A 237 15.87 -9.43 -16.58
C LYS A 237 17.09 -8.71 -16.02
N GLN A 238 17.27 -7.44 -16.39
CA GLN A 238 18.41 -6.63 -15.93
C GLN A 238 18.38 -6.41 -14.41
N ARG A 239 17.21 -6.05 -13.87
CA ARG A 239 17.05 -5.84 -12.43
C ARG A 239 17.15 -7.14 -11.67
N TRP A 240 16.55 -8.22 -12.19
CA TRP A 240 16.68 -9.54 -11.59
C TRP A 240 18.15 -9.95 -11.49
N ALA A 241 18.93 -9.80 -12.56
CA ALA A 241 20.36 -10.10 -12.56
C ALA A 241 21.13 -9.29 -11.50
N LYS A 242 20.79 -8.01 -11.29
CA LYS A 242 21.38 -7.19 -10.22
C LYS A 242 21.02 -7.73 -8.83
N VAL A 243 19.72 -7.96 -8.58
CA VAL A 243 19.20 -8.38 -7.28
C VAL A 243 19.68 -9.79 -6.90
N SER A 244 19.64 -10.73 -7.85
CA SER A 244 20.02 -12.13 -7.62
C SER A 244 21.50 -12.28 -7.25
N ASN A 245 22.34 -11.41 -7.83
CA ASN A 245 23.80 -11.39 -7.66
C ASN A 245 24.30 -10.30 -6.69
N MET A 246 23.40 -9.60 -5.99
CA MET A 246 23.77 -8.54 -5.06
C MET A 246 24.84 -9.01 -4.07
N GLY A 247 25.85 -8.18 -3.81
CA GLY A 247 26.95 -8.49 -2.88
C GLY A 247 26.54 -8.38 -1.41
N ARG A 248 27.40 -8.82 -0.49
CA ARG A 248 27.15 -8.66 0.96
C ARG A 248 27.20 -7.19 1.38
N GLU A 249 28.16 -6.42 0.88
CA GLU A 249 28.33 -5.00 1.22
C GLU A 249 27.17 -4.12 0.73
N GLU A 250 26.67 -4.38 -0.48
CA GLU A 250 25.48 -3.69 -1.03
C GLU A 250 24.22 -4.03 -0.21
N ARG A 251 24.04 -5.31 0.17
CA ARG A 251 22.95 -5.72 1.08
C ARG A 251 23.01 -4.97 2.41
N GLU A 252 24.18 -4.93 3.03
CA GLU A 252 24.40 -4.20 4.30
C GLU A 252 24.08 -2.71 4.14
N THR A 253 24.47 -2.10 3.01
CA THR A 253 24.15 -0.70 2.70
C THR A 253 22.64 -0.49 2.63
N HIS A 254 21.89 -1.38 1.96
CA HIS A 254 20.44 -1.29 1.91
C HIS A 254 19.80 -1.43 3.30
N VAL A 255 20.28 -2.35 4.15
CA VAL A 255 19.81 -2.49 5.54
C VAL A 255 20.05 -1.20 6.33
N GLN A 256 21.27 -0.66 6.29
CA GLN A 256 21.62 0.57 7.01
C GLN A 256 20.81 1.77 6.55
N GLN A 257 20.58 1.90 5.24
CA GLN A 257 19.73 2.97 4.71
C GLN A 257 18.27 2.80 5.14
N ALA A 258 17.71 1.59 5.11
CA ALA A 258 16.35 1.36 5.59
C ALA A 258 16.20 1.73 7.08
N VAL A 259 17.15 1.33 7.93
CA VAL A 259 17.19 1.71 9.35
C VAL A 259 17.24 3.23 9.53
N ALA A 260 18.12 3.91 8.79
CA ALA A 260 18.27 5.36 8.88
C ALA A 260 17.00 6.10 8.43
N LYS A 261 16.32 5.62 7.38
CA LYS A 261 15.07 6.23 6.91
C LYS A 261 13.91 6.04 7.88
N LEU A 262 13.91 4.96 8.66
CA LEU A 262 12.90 4.74 9.70
C LEU A 262 13.03 5.67 10.91
N GLU A 263 14.11 6.46 11.03
CA GLU A 263 14.27 7.43 12.13
C GLU A 263 13.10 8.43 12.20
N VAL A 264 12.51 8.82 11.06
CA VAL A 264 11.34 9.73 11.07
C VAL A 264 10.12 9.09 11.73
N ILE A 265 9.95 7.77 11.56
CA ILE A 265 8.88 7.01 12.22
C ILE A 265 9.19 6.82 13.69
N ASN A 266 10.46 6.57 14.03
CA ASN A 266 10.92 6.55 15.42
C ASN A 266 10.57 7.87 16.13
N ALA A 267 10.92 9.01 15.52
CA ALA A 267 10.60 10.33 16.05
C ALA A 267 9.09 10.50 16.28
N MET A 268 8.25 10.10 15.31
CA MET A 268 6.79 10.11 15.46
C MET A 268 6.30 9.30 16.66
N LEU A 269 6.76 8.05 16.81
CA LEU A 269 6.36 7.15 17.90
C LEU A 269 6.92 7.54 19.26
N THR A 270 7.93 8.42 19.31
CA THR A 270 8.48 8.98 20.55
C THR A 270 7.92 10.35 20.92
N CYS A 271 7.21 11.00 19.98
CA CYS A 271 6.61 12.29 20.24
C CYS A 271 5.49 12.10 21.28
N GLU A 272 5.62 12.76 22.43
CA GLU A 272 4.59 12.72 23.46
C GLU A 272 3.32 13.38 22.92
N GLY A 273 2.22 12.63 22.89
CA GLY A 273 0.91 13.22 22.65
C GLY A 273 0.60 14.21 23.78
N THR A 274 0.10 15.40 23.45
CA THR A 274 -0.51 16.26 24.47
C THR A 274 -1.74 15.54 24.98
N ASP A 275 -1.65 14.92 26.16
CA ASP A 275 -2.81 14.36 26.86
C ASP A 275 -3.92 15.42 26.83
N SER A 276 -5.00 15.13 26.10
CA SER A 276 -6.16 16.01 26.02
C SER A 276 -6.97 15.89 27.32
N THR A 277 -6.36 16.28 28.42
CA THR A 277 -6.99 16.49 29.73
C THR A 277 -6.71 17.90 30.21
N SER A 278 -7.12 18.88 29.42
CA SER A 278 -7.29 20.28 29.87
C SER A 278 -8.59 20.88 29.32
N GLY A 279 -9.70 20.14 29.49
CA GLY A 279 -11.06 20.68 29.45
C GLY A 279 -11.45 21.22 30.82
N GLY A 280 -11.89 22.47 30.87
CA GLY A 280 -11.91 23.32 32.06
C GLY A 280 -12.89 22.98 33.20
N GLY A 281 -12.58 23.58 34.35
CA GLY A 281 -13.46 23.62 35.53
C GLY A 281 -12.82 24.50 36.62
N SER A 282 -13.26 25.77 36.70
CA SER A 282 -12.97 26.66 37.82
C SER A 282 -13.82 26.24 39.03
N ALA A 283 -13.18 25.86 40.15
CA ALA A 283 -13.78 25.89 41.49
C ALA A 283 -12.71 25.78 42.62
N SER A 284 -12.51 26.91 43.30
CA SER A 284 -12.23 27.13 44.72
C SER A 284 -11.94 25.95 45.70
N LEU A 285 -10.84 26.16 46.45
CA LEU A 285 -10.65 26.03 47.92
C LEU A 285 -10.32 24.66 48.60
N ILE A 286 -9.16 24.68 49.27
CA ILE A 286 -8.80 24.16 50.62
C ILE A 286 -8.83 22.63 50.87
N GLY A 287 -7.70 22.12 51.38
CA GLY A 287 -7.70 20.96 52.30
C GLY A 287 -6.50 20.02 52.16
N ALA A 288 -5.54 20.14 53.06
CA ALA A 288 -4.49 19.14 53.27
C ALA A 288 -5.05 17.92 54.02
N SER A 289 -4.83 16.70 53.53
CA SER A 289 -4.58 15.49 54.32
C SER A 289 -4.33 14.28 53.42
N GLY A 290 -3.43 13.41 53.87
CA GLY A 290 -2.78 12.39 53.06
C GLY A 290 -3.67 11.26 52.56
N GLY A 291 -3.20 10.66 51.47
CA GLY A 291 -3.65 9.38 50.95
C GLY A 291 -2.54 8.79 50.10
N ASN A 292 -1.84 7.80 50.64
CA ASN A 292 -0.92 6.94 49.89
C ASN A 292 -1.76 6.11 48.91
N GLY A 293 -2.00 6.67 47.73
CA GLY A 293 -2.89 6.11 46.72
C GLY A 293 -2.13 5.84 45.43
N ARG A 294 -1.79 4.56 45.24
CA ARG A 294 -1.71 3.85 43.96
C ARG A 294 -1.13 4.64 42.78
N SER A 295 0.11 4.26 42.44
CA SER A 295 0.71 4.32 41.09
C SER A 295 -0.31 4.72 40.04
N ALA A 296 -0.35 6.00 39.69
CA ALA A 296 -1.04 6.48 38.50
C ALA A 296 -0.65 5.54 37.37
N SER A 297 -1.66 4.91 36.74
CA SER A 297 -1.51 4.20 35.49
C SER A 297 -0.70 5.12 34.59
N ARG A 298 0.59 4.84 34.38
CA ARG A 298 1.38 5.51 33.35
C ARG A 298 0.53 5.35 32.10
N SER A 299 -0.03 6.45 31.60
CA SER A 299 -0.77 6.45 30.33
C SER A 299 0.14 5.71 29.36
N ARG A 300 -0.32 4.53 28.92
CA ARG A 300 0.48 3.66 28.08
C ARG A 300 0.59 4.43 26.77
N GLN A 301 1.76 5.02 26.51
CA GLN A 301 2.01 5.80 25.31
C GLN A 301 1.40 5.07 24.11
N PRO A 302 0.54 5.75 23.31
CA PRO A 302 -0.15 5.10 22.22
C PRO A 302 0.89 4.50 21.27
N VAL A 303 0.68 3.24 20.91
CA VAL A 303 1.63 2.53 20.05
C VAL A 303 1.38 2.82 18.57
N TRP A 304 0.23 3.41 18.22
CA TRP A 304 -0.22 3.68 16.86
C TRP A 304 0.21 5.07 16.38
N LEU A 305 0.49 5.20 15.08
CA LEU A 305 1.03 6.42 14.48
C LEU A 305 0.10 7.63 14.61
N ALA A 306 -1.22 7.40 14.66
CA ALA A 306 -2.23 8.44 14.86
C ALA A 306 -2.53 8.75 16.33
N GLY A 307 -1.92 8.03 17.29
CA GLY A 307 -2.10 8.27 18.72
C GLY A 307 -3.41 7.76 19.35
N GLY A 308 -4.29 7.12 18.58
CA GLY A 308 -5.58 6.61 19.05
C GLY A 308 -5.50 5.27 19.80
N GLU A 309 -6.66 4.66 20.09
CA GLU A 309 -6.75 3.32 20.72
C GLU A 309 -6.55 2.17 19.73
N GLN A 310 -6.84 2.40 18.45
CA GLN A 310 -6.75 1.43 17.36
C GLN A 310 -5.77 1.91 16.28
N PRO A 311 -5.13 0.98 15.52
CA PRO A 311 -4.37 1.36 14.35
C PRO A 311 -5.30 1.91 13.27
N THR A 312 -4.72 2.68 12.35
CA THR A 312 -5.43 3.33 11.24
C THR A 312 -4.83 2.90 9.90
N HIS A 313 -5.40 3.37 8.79
CA HIS A 313 -4.81 3.17 7.47
C HIS A 313 -3.34 3.64 7.40
N ALA A 314 -2.96 4.66 8.19
CA ALA A 314 -1.59 5.14 8.32
C ALA A 314 -0.64 4.05 8.86
N ASP A 315 -1.07 3.26 9.84
CA ASP A 315 -0.30 2.13 10.35
C ASP A 315 -0.23 1.02 9.30
N PHE A 316 -1.33 0.74 8.61
CA PHE A 316 -1.42 -0.36 7.64
C PHE A 316 -0.52 -0.15 6.41
N VAL A 317 -0.44 1.09 5.89
CA VAL A 317 0.46 1.41 4.78
C VAL A 317 1.92 1.16 5.14
N LEU A 318 2.33 1.48 6.37
CA LEU A 318 3.70 1.26 6.81
C LEU A 318 3.94 -0.22 7.14
N PHE A 319 2.98 -0.88 7.79
CA PHE A 319 3.09 -2.27 8.18
C PHE A 319 3.14 -3.23 7.00
N GLY A 320 2.51 -2.89 5.87
CA GLY A 320 2.69 -3.61 4.61
C GLY A 320 4.17 -3.72 4.21
N TRP A 321 4.97 -2.68 4.42
CA TRP A 321 6.42 -2.71 4.13
C TRP A 321 7.20 -3.58 5.11
N TYR A 322 6.77 -3.67 6.37
CA TYR A 322 7.33 -4.65 7.32
C TYR A 322 7.09 -6.08 6.83
N VAL A 323 5.84 -6.41 6.47
CA VAL A 323 5.50 -7.74 5.94
C VAL A 323 6.31 -8.05 4.68
N PHE A 324 6.41 -7.12 3.73
CA PHE A 324 7.22 -7.31 2.52
C PHE A 324 8.71 -7.51 2.84
N THR A 325 9.26 -6.82 3.85
CA THR A 325 10.65 -6.98 4.29
C THR A 325 10.93 -8.40 4.78
N ARG A 326 9.96 -9.08 5.39
CA ARG A 326 10.13 -10.46 5.89
C ARG A 326 10.45 -11.46 4.78
N ALA A 327 10.10 -11.16 3.52
CA ALA A 327 10.56 -11.95 2.38
C ALA A 327 12.10 -11.95 2.24
N ALA A 328 12.81 -10.94 2.74
CA ALA A 328 14.28 -10.95 2.80
C ALA A 328 14.85 -11.92 3.86
N GLY A 329 13.99 -12.53 4.69
CA GLY A 329 14.32 -13.41 5.79
C GLY A 329 14.20 -12.73 7.16
N GLU A 330 13.91 -13.53 8.19
CA GLU A 330 13.65 -13.07 9.56
C GLU A 330 14.79 -12.21 10.14
N LYS A 331 16.04 -12.58 9.85
CA LYS A 331 17.22 -11.85 10.31
C LYS A 331 17.23 -10.41 9.77
N VAL A 332 17.05 -10.23 8.46
CA VAL A 332 17.07 -8.92 7.81
C VAL A 332 15.89 -8.06 8.29
N ALA A 333 14.70 -8.66 8.40
CA ALA A 333 13.53 -7.97 8.94
C ALA A 333 13.76 -7.48 10.38
N LYS A 334 14.41 -8.29 11.22
CA LYS A 334 14.79 -7.90 12.59
C LYS A 334 15.82 -6.77 12.60
N GLU A 335 16.87 -6.86 11.79
CA GLU A 335 17.90 -5.83 11.69
C GLU A 335 17.31 -4.46 11.30
N ILE A 336 16.32 -4.43 10.41
CA ILE A 336 15.70 -3.17 9.96
C ILE A 336 14.67 -2.66 10.98
N TRP A 337 13.66 -3.46 11.30
CA TRP A 337 12.45 -2.98 11.97
C TRP A 337 12.53 -3.00 13.50
N PHE A 338 13.56 -3.63 14.06
CA PHE A 338 13.82 -3.66 15.51
C PHE A 338 15.07 -2.88 15.91
N ALA A 339 15.73 -2.19 14.97
CA ALA A 339 16.83 -1.27 15.27
C ALA A 339 16.37 -0.14 16.22
N HIS A 340 15.15 0.36 16.02
CA HIS A 340 14.51 1.36 16.87
C HIS A 340 13.50 0.69 17.80
N LYS A 341 13.71 0.77 19.12
CA LYS A 341 12.85 0.11 20.11
C LYS A 341 11.36 0.52 20.00
N PRO A 342 10.99 1.80 19.77
CA PRO A 342 9.60 2.18 19.56
C PRO A 342 8.97 1.50 18.34
N ILE A 343 9.68 1.43 17.22
CA ILE A 343 9.21 0.74 16.01
C ILE A 343 9.06 -0.76 16.26
N GLY A 344 10.02 -1.40 16.93
CA GLY A 344 9.90 -2.81 17.29
C GLY A 344 8.67 -3.13 18.15
N ARG A 345 8.31 -2.22 19.08
CA ARG A 345 7.05 -2.34 19.86
C ARG A 345 5.82 -2.15 18.99
N TRP A 346 5.82 -1.18 18.08
CA TRP A 346 4.73 -0.96 17.12
C TRP A 346 4.54 -2.18 16.20
N VAL A 347 5.63 -2.78 15.69
CA VAL A 347 5.57 -4.02 14.89
C VAL A 347 4.93 -5.16 15.67
N GLN A 348 5.33 -5.36 16.93
CA GLN A 348 4.75 -6.39 17.78
C GLN A 348 3.26 -6.16 18.02
N ALA A 349 2.87 -4.91 18.30
CA ALA A 349 1.47 -4.53 18.47
C ALA A 349 0.66 -4.76 17.18
N MET A 350 1.21 -4.43 16.01
CA MET A 350 0.57 -4.68 14.72
C MET A 350 0.39 -6.18 14.44
N LEU A 351 1.38 -7.01 14.73
CA LEU A 351 1.29 -8.47 14.60
C LEU A 351 0.22 -9.06 15.53
N GLU A 352 0.21 -8.64 16.80
CA GLU A 352 -0.80 -9.05 17.78
C GLU A 352 -2.21 -8.61 17.34
N TRP A 353 -2.36 -7.35 16.93
CA TRP A 353 -3.63 -6.80 16.47
C TRP A 353 -4.14 -7.53 15.22
N SER A 354 -3.26 -7.86 14.27
CA SER A 354 -3.59 -8.58 13.04
C SER A 354 -4.24 -9.94 13.32
N GLY A 355 -3.87 -10.61 14.42
CA GLY A 355 -4.44 -11.90 14.81
C GLY A 355 -4.16 -12.98 13.75
N GLU A 356 -5.18 -13.75 13.37
CA GLU A 356 -5.04 -14.86 12.43
C GLU A 356 -4.51 -14.46 11.04
N LEU A 357 -4.75 -13.21 10.59
CA LEU A 357 -4.19 -12.70 9.34
C LEU A 357 -2.65 -12.73 9.35
N ALA A 358 -2.03 -12.62 10.53
CA ALA A 358 -0.58 -12.65 10.65
C ALA A 358 0.04 -14.00 10.28
N HIS A 359 -0.73 -15.10 10.29
CA HIS A 359 -0.27 -16.42 9.88
C HIS A 359 0.00 -16.49 8.37
N ASP A 360 -0.71 -15.68 7.57
CA ASP A 360 -0.52 -15.61 6.12
C ASP A 360 0.67 -14.71 5.75
N PHE A 361 1.10 -13.81 6.63
CA PHE A 361 2.20 -12.87 6.36
C PHE A 361 3.56 -13.61 6.35
N VAL A 362 4.26 -13.55 5.21
CA VAL A 362 5.58 -14.18 4.97
C VAL A 362 6.61 -13.79 6.00
#